data_AF-A0A7R9KAB0-F1
#
_entry.id   AF-A0A7R9KAB0-F1
#
_cell.length_a   1.000
_cell.length_b   1.000
_cell.length_c   1.000
_cell.angle_alpha   90.00
_cell.angle_beta   90.00
_cell.angle_gamma   90.00
#
_symmetry.space_group_name_H-M   'P 1'
#
loop_
_entity.id
_entity.type
_entity.pdbx_description
1 polymer ?
#
loop_
_entity_poly.entity_id
_entity_poly.type
_entity_poly.pdbx_seq_one_letter_code
_entity_poly.pdbx_strand_id
1 'polypeptide(L)'
;MERPTPCVPSPCGANADCREQNGAGSCSCLQDYVGNPYEGCRPECVLNTDCASNRACIRNKCQDPCPGTCGQNADCQVVNHLPSCTCIPGYTGDPFRYCNLLPREPVVSEPGDPCIPSPCGPNSQCRQVNEQAVCSCLPTFIGSPPGCRPECVVSSECPLNRACVNQKCADPCPGTCGINARCEPHHLRLHRQYIPILVCHLHVEQTLNAEILEALHHALV
;
A
#
# COMPACT_ATOMS: atom_id res chain seq x y z
N MET A 1 -0.84 -43.19 -81.34
CA MET A 1 0.20 -43.12 -80.30
C MET A 1 0.35 -41.65 -79.94
N GLU A 2 -0.17 -41.22 -78.81
CA GLU A 2 0.13 -39.87 -78.30
C GLU A 2 1.58 -39.83 -77.80
N ARG A 3 2.29 -38.76 -78.14
CA ARG A 3 3.68 -38.55 -77.72
C ARG A 3 3.65 -38.23 -76.22
N PRO A 4 4.42 -38.93 -75.37
CA PRO A 4 4.47 -38.61 -73.94
C PRO A 4 4.89 -37.16 -73.75
N THR A 5 4.11 -36.39 -72.98
CA THR A 5 4.45 -35.01 -72.65
C THR A 5 5.64 -34.99 -71.68
N PRO A 6 6.54 -33.99 -71.76
CA PRO A 6 7.73 -33.92 -70.91
C PRO A 6 7.49 -33.85 -69.39
N CYS A 7 6.25 -33.61 -68.94
CA CYS A 7 5.85 -33.56 -67.53
C CYS A 7 5.13 -34.84 -67.04
N VAL A 8 5.06 -35.91 -67.83
CA VAL A 8 4.39 -37.17 -67.44
C VAL A 8 5.31 -38.38 -67.76
N PRO A 9 5.92 -39.03 -66.74
CA PRO A 9 5.93 -38.64 -65.32
C PRO A 9 6.69 -37.32 -65.09
N SER A 10 6.37 -36.60 -64.02
CA SER A 10 7.01 -35.31 -63.73
C SER A 10 8.50 -35.50 -63.45
N PRO A 11 9.40 -34.74 -64.11
CA PRO A 11 10.83 -34.71 -63.79
C PRO A 11 11.16 -33.84 -62.57
N CYS A 12 10.17 -33.17 -61.96
CA CYS A 12 10.38 -32.22 -60.88
C CYS A 12 10.33 -32.90 -59.50
N GLY A 13 11.08 -32.34 -58.55
CA GLY A 13 11.07 -32.76 -57.16
C GLY A 13 9.79 -32.39 -56.41
N ALA A 14 9.71 -32.77 -55.14
CA ALA A 14 8.55 -32.47 -54.31
C ALA A 14 8.30 -30.95 -54.20
N ASN A 15 7.02 -30.55 -54.17
CA ASN A 15 6.59 -29.14 -54.09
C ASN A 15 7.07 -28.25 -55.25
N ALA A 16 7.25 -28.82 -56.45
CA ALA A 16 7.54 -28.08 -57.68
C ALA A 16 6.46 -28.30 -58.75
N ASP A 17 6.18 -27.26 -59.53
CA ASP A 17 5.33 -27.26 -60.71
C ASP A 17 6.16 -27.57 -61.97
N CYS A 18 5.64 -28.42 -62.85
CA CYS A 18 6.25 -28.75 -64.14
C CYS A 18 5.53 -28.06 -65.28
N ARG A 19 6.27 -27.31 -66.11
CA ARG A 19 5.74 -26.69 -67.33
C ARG A 19 6.58 -27.07 -68.53
N GLU A 20 5.92 -27.41 -69.63
CA GLU A 20 6.64 -27.66 -70.88
C GLU A 20 7.22 -26.36 -71.46
N GLN A 21 8.52 -26.34 -71.70
CA GLN A 21 9.23 -25.27 -72.40
C GLN A 21 10.19 -25.88 -73.43
N ASN A 22 10.03 -25.50 -74.70
CA ASN A 22 10.88 -25.96 -75.80
C ASN A 22 10.97 -27.51 -75.93
N GLY A 23 9.87 -28.22 -75.63
CA GLY A 23 9.83 -29.68 -75.69
C GLY A 23 10.52 -30.40 -74.52
N ALA A 24 10.90 -29.68 -73.46
CA ALA A 24 11.42 -30.21 -72.21
C ALA A 24 10.55 -29.79 -71.02
N GLY A 25 10.55 -30.60 -69.94
CA GLY A 25 9.89 -30.23 -68.68
C GLY A 25 10.76 -29.25 -67.90
N SER A 26 10.25 -28.04 -67.65
CA SER A 26 10.88 -27.01 -66.86
C SER A 26 10.24 -26.99 -65.46
N CYS A 27 11.07 -27.10 -64.42
CA CYS A 27 10.62 -27.18 -63.04
C CYS A 27 10.77 -25.83 -62.31
N SER A 28 9.74 -25.43 -61.59
CA SER A 28 9.76 -24.25 -60.70
C SER A 28 9.12 -24.60 -59.35
N CYS A 29 9.66 -24.08 -58.25
CA CYS A 29 9.02 -24.29 -56.95
C CYS A 29 7.60 -23.71 -56.92
N LEU A 30 6.70 -24.39 -56.22
CA LEU A 30 5.38 -23.83 -55.89
C LEU A 30 5.54 -22.53 -55.10
N GLN A 31 4.50 -21.69 -55.11
CA GLN A 31 4.50 -20.42 -54.39
C GLN A 31 4.90 -20.64 -52.92
N ASP A 32 5.86 -19.83 -52.45
CA ASP A 32 6.37 -19.81 -51.07
C ASP A 32 7.29 -20.98 -50.67
N TYR A 33 7.66 -21.83 -51.63
CA TYR A 33 8.69 -22.85 -51.46
C TYR A 33 10.01 -22.41 -52.09
N VAL A 34 11.12 -22.79 -51.46
CA VAL A 34 12.49 -22.45 -51.86
C VAL A 34 13.33 -23.72 -52.01
N GLY A 35 14.36 -23.67 -52.85
CA GLY A 35 15.25 -24.80 -53.10
C GLY A 35 15.46 -25.05 -54.58
N ASN A 36 15.88 -26.27 -54.91
CA ASN A 36 16.09 -26.71 -56.29
C ASN A 36 14.82 -27.43 -56.79
N PRO A 37 14.09 -26.89 -57.79
CA PRO A 37 12.86 -27.50 -58.29
C PRO A 37 13.02 -28.91 -58.88
N TYR A 38 14.23 -29.28 -59.32
CA TYR A 38 14.51 -30.60 -59.87
C TYR A 38 14.82 -31.65 -58.78
N GLU A 39 15.19 -31.23 -57.56
CA GLU A 39 15.47 -32.13 -56.43
C GLU A 39 14.34 -32.12 -55.40
N GLY A 40 13.78 -30.95 -55.13
CA GLY A 40 12.69 -30.74 -54.19
C GLY A 40 12.74 -29.34 -53.58
N CYS A 41 11.58 -28.77 -53.36
CA CYS A 41 11.43 -27.48 -52.70
C CYS A 41 10.91 -27.69 -51.27
N ARG A 42 11.37 -26.83 -50.36
CA ARG A 42 10.97 -26.80 -48.94
C ARG A 42 10.38 -25.44 -48.57
N PRO A 43 9.53 -25.35 -47.55
CA PRO A 43 9.10 -24.05 -47.04
C PRO A 43 10.28 -23.24 -46.50
N GLU A 44 10.10 -21.93 -46.36
CA GLU A 44 11.09 -21.04 -45.74
C GLU A 44 11.30 -21.43 -44.26
N CYS A 45 10.22 -21.76 -43.55
CA CYS A 45 10.25 -22.19 -42.16
C CYS A 45 9.18 -23.26 -41.88
N VAL A 46 9.40 -24.05 -40.84
CA VAL A 46 8.40 -24.94 -40.21
C VAL A 46 8.21 -24.62 -38.74
N LEU A 47 9.20 -24.01 -38.10
CA LEU A 47 9.20 -23.57 -36.72
C LEU A 47 9.60 -22.10 -36.62
N ASN A 48 9.16 -21.44 -35.55
CA ASN A 48 9.56 -20.06 -35.26
C ASN A 48 11.09 -19.89 -35.17
N THR A 49 11.77 -20.89 -34.63
CA THR A 49 13.24 -20.92 -34.49
C THR A 49 13.99 -20.97 -35.82
N ASP A 50 13.32 -21.29 -36.92
CA ASP A 50 13.91 -21.20 -38.27
C ASP A 50 14.01 -19.75 -38.75
N CYS A 51 13.27 -18.85 -38.12
CA CYS A 51 13.24 -17.43 -38.41
C CYS A 51 14.19 -16.65 -37.49
N ALA A 52 14.54 -15.43 -37.91
CA ALA A 52 15.19 -14.47 -37.02
C ALA A 52 14.31 -14.17 -35.79
N SER A 53 14.92 -13.78 -34.67
CA SER A 53 14.22 -13.55 -33.39
C SER A 53 13.10 -12.51 -33.46
N ASN A 54 13.16 -11.60 -34.43
CA ASN A 54 12.16 -10.56 -34.72
C ASN A 54 11.10 -10.98 -35.76
N ARG A 55 10.98 -12.26 -36.09
CA ARG A 55 10.01 -12.80 -37.05
C ARG A 55 9.43 -14.12 -36.56
N ALA A 56 8.22 -14.47 -36.98
CA ALA A 56 7.58 -15.74 -36.65
C ALA A 56 7.33 -16.56 -37.91
N CYS A 57 7.25 -17.89 -37.75
CA CYS A 57 6.86 -18.76 -38.85
C CYS A 57 5.33 -18.73 -39.01
N ILE A 58 4.86 -17.96 -39.99
CA ILE A 58 3.44 -17.77 -40.27
C ILE A 58 3.18 -18.27 -41.69
N ARG A 59 2.38 -19.33 -41.80
CA ARG A 59 2.06 -19.99 -43.09
C ARG A 59 3.32 -20.32 -43.90
N ASN A 60 4.27 -21.01 -43.26
CA ASN A 60 5.52 -21.47 -43.88
C ASN A 60 6.49 -20.35 -44.33
N LYS A 61 6.27 -19.12 -43.86
CA LYS A 61 7.14 -17.95 -44.12
C LYS A 61 7.53 -17.21 -42.87
N CYS A 62 8.74 -16.67 -42.87
CA CYS A 62 9.23 -15.83 -41.78
C CYS A 62 8.71 -14.41 -41.92
N GLN A 63 7.64 -14.11 -41.18
CA GLN A 63 6.90 -12.84 -41.26
C GLN A 63 6.91 -12.12 -39.91
N ASP A 64 6.67 -10.81 -39.96
CA ASP A 64 6.44 -10.01 -38.76
C ASP A 64 5.04 -10.33 -38.17
N PRO A 65 4.94 -10.79 -36.90
CA PRO A 65 3.65 -11.03 -36.26
C PRO A 65 2.94 -9.76 -35.74
N CYS A 66 3.55 -8.58 -35.83
CA CYS A 66 2.96 -7.34 -35.32
C CYS A 66 1.73 -6.79 -36.06
N PRO A 67 1.65 -6.84 -37.40
CA PRO A 67 0.53 -6.25 -38.13
C PRO A 67 -0.83 -6.80 -37.68
N GLY A 68 -1.66 -5.93 -37.10
CA GLY A 68 -3.01 -6.27 -36.63
C GLY A 68 -3.11 -6.87 -35.23
N THR A 69 -2.00 -6.98 -34.49
CA THR A 69 -2.01 -7.58 -33.14
C THR A 69 -2.24 -6.58 -32.01
N CYS A 70 -1.65 -5.38 -32.09
CA CYS A 70 -1.77 -4.37 -31.04
C CYS A 70 -2.93 -3.40 -31.26
N GLY A 71 -3.44 -2.85 -30.15
CA GLY A 71 -4.52 -1.87 -30.13
C GLY A 71 -4.10 -0.47 -30.59
N GLN A 72 -5.07 0.45 -30.67
CA GLN A 72 -4.78 1.85 -30.99
C GLN A 72 -3.91 2.51 -29.92
N ASN A 73 -2.98 3.37 -30.34
CA ASN A 73 -1.99 4.06 -29.49
C ASN A 73 -1.06 3.11 -28.72
N ALA A 74 -0.81 1.92 -29.27
CA ALA A 74 0.20 0.98 -28.79
C ALA A 74 1.31 0.78 -29.82
N ASP A 75 2.54 0.60 -29.35
CA ASP A 75 3.69 0.15 -30.12
C ASP A 75 3.76 -1.39 -30.06
N CYS A 76 4.23 -2.00 -31.15
CA CYS A 76 4.41 -3.45 -31.23
C CYS A 76 5.88 -3.81 -31.40
N GLN A 77 6.36 -4.72 -30.57
CA GLN A 77 7.70 -5.26 -30.67
C GLN A 77 7.67 -6.79 -30.67
N VAL A 78 8.50 -7.41 -31.49
CA VAL A 78 8.59 -8.87 -31.56
C VAL A 78 9.62 -9.37 -30.55
N VAL A 79 9.17 -10.12 -29.55
CA VAL A 79 10.00 -10.72 -28.51
C VAL A 79 9.84 -12.23 -28.57
N ASN A 80 10.93 -12.95 -28.86
CA ASN A 80 10.93 -14.42 -28.99
C ASN A 80 9.87 -14.92 -29.98
N HIS A 81 9.80 -14.32 -31.18
CA HIS A 81 8.83 -14.64 -32.23
C HIS A 81 7.36 -14.32 -31.86
N LEU A 82 7.11 -13.64 -30.75
CA LEU A 82 5.77 -13.26 -30.29
C LEU A 82 5.62 -11.74 -30.28
N PRO A 83 4.45 -11.22 -30.67
CA PRO A 83 4.17 -9.79 -30.58
C PRO A 83 3.96 -9.38 -29.11
N SER A 84 4.65 -8.32 -28.70
CA SER A 84 4.55 -7.67 -27.41
C SER A 84 4.05 -6.24 -27.63
N CYS A 85 2.91 -5.92 -27.05
CA CYS A 85 2.27 -4.61 -27.21
C CYS A 85 2.50 -3.75 -25.97
N THR A 86 2.87 -2.49 -26.16
CA THR A 86 3.03 -1.51 -25.07
C THR A 86 2.36 -0.19 -25.46
N CYS A 87 1.75 0.51 -24.52
CA CYS A 87 1.19 1.83 -24.82
C CYS A 87 2.33 2.81 -25.15
N ILE A 88 2.12 3.65 -26.18
CA ILE A 88 3.10 4.68 -26.53
C ILE A 88 3.28 5.67 -25.37
N PRO A 89 4.44 6.36 -25.26
CA PRO A 89 4.66 7.34 -24.20
C PRO A 89 3.55 8.38 -24.13
N GLY A 90 3.04 8.64 -22.93
CA GLY A 90 1.91 9.55 -22.71
C GLY A 90 0.53 8.88 -22.73
N TYR A 91 0.45 7.56 -22.94
CA TYR A 91 -0.80 6.80 -22.95
C TYR A 91 -0.80 5.67 -21.90
N THR A 92 -2.00 5.24 -21.48
CA THR A 92 -2.23 4.15 -20.52
C THR A 92 -3.48 3.35 -20.88
N GLY A 93 -3.57 2.09 -20.46
CA GLY A 93 -4.70 1.21 -20.77
C GLY A 93 -4.27 -0.21 -21.12
N ASP A 94 -5.05 -0.85 -21.99
CA ASP A 94 -4.78 -2.20 -22.49
C ASP A 94 -4.13 -2.12 -23.89
N PRO A 95 -2.84 -2.41 -24.04
CA PRO A 95 -2.13 -2.25 -25.32
C PRO A 95 -2.55 -3.25 -26.40
N PHE A 96 -3.28 -4.32 -26.07
CA PHE A 96 -3.88 -5.23 -27.05
C PHE A 96 -5.25 -4.76 -27.55
N ARG A 97 -5.87 -3.77 -26.87
CA ARG A 97 -7.20 -3.25 -27.23
C ARG A 97 -7.15 -1.78 -27.61
N TYR A 98 -6.81 -0.91 -26.66
CA TYR A 98 -6.66 0.53 -26.86
C TYR A 98 -5.96 1.18 -25.66
N CYS A 99 -5.10 2.15 -25.95
CA CYS A 99 -4.51 3.03 -24.94
C CYS A 99 -5.14 4.43 -25.01
N ASN A 100 -5.40 5.02 -23.85
CA ASN A 100 -5.94 6.36 -23.66
C ASN A 100 -4.83 7.33 -23.25
N LEU A 101 -4.99 8.60 -23.58
CA LEU A 101 -4.06 9.63 -23.12
C LEU A 101 -4.03 9.64 -21.59
N LEU A 102 -2.83 9.67 -21.01
CA LEU A 102 -2.66 9.83 -19.57
C LEU A 102 -3.38 11.11 -19.12
N PRO A 103 -4.17 11.06 -18.03
CA PRO A 103 -4.70 12.26 -17.42
C PRO A 103 -3.53 13.21 -17.13
N ARG A 104 -3.66 14.49 -17.49
CA ARG A 104 -2.74 15.50 -16.96
C ARG A 104 -2.89 15.47 -15.46
N GLU A 105 -1.79 15.31 -14.74
CA GLU A 105 -1.81 15.52 -13.29
C GLU A 105 -2.46 16.88 -13.03
N PRO A 106 -3.44 16.95 -12.11
CA PRO A 106 -4.00 18.24 -11.75
C PRO A 106 -2.83 19.10 -11.29
N VAL A 107 -2.67 20.26 -11.94
CA VAL A 107 -1.78 21.31 -11.46
C VAL A 107 -2.21 21.56 -10.03
N VAL A 108 -1.35 21.20 -9.06
CA VAL A 108 -1.65 21.37 -7.65
C VAL A 108 -1.87 22.87 -7.47
N SER A 109 -3.13 23.27 -7.34
CA SER A 109 -3.52 24.61 -6.94
C SER A 109 -2.80 24.91 -5.62
N GLU A 110 -2.20 26.11 -5.54
CA GLU A 110 -1.57 26.75 -4.38
C GLU A 110 -1.73 25.98 -3.07
N PRO A 111 -0.64 25.66 -2.33
CA PRO A 111 -0.73 24.85 -1.12
C PRO A 111 -1.79 25.44 -0.20
N GLY A 112 -2.93 24.74 -0.10
CA GLY A 112 -3.97 25.07 0.85
C GLY A 112 -3.40 25.04 2.26
N ASP A 113 -4.08 25.70 3.20
CA ASP A 113 -3.64 25.71 4.60
C ASP A 113 -3.37 24.26 5.08
N PRO A 114 -2.12 23.90 5.41
CA PRO A 114 -1.75 22.53 5.77
C PRO A 114 -2.39 22.08 7.09
N CYS A 115 -3.02 23.00 7.84
CA CYS A 115 -3.82 22.71 9.03
C CYS A 115 -5.31 22.46 8.71
N ILE A 116 -5.74 22.43 7.44
CA ILE A 116 -7.15 22.22 7.05
C ILE A 116 -7.29 21.08 6.00
N PRO A 117 -7.81 19.89 6.38
CA PRO A 117 -8.12 19.47 7.75
C PRO A 117 -6.84 19.24 8.57
N SER A 118 -6.90 19.47 9.89
CA SER A 118 -5.71 19.38 10.75
C SER A 118 -5.13 17.96 10.73
N PRO A 119 -3.85 17.79 10.36
CA PRO A 119 -3.15 16.50 10.43
C PRO A 119 -2.72 16.16 11.86
N CYS A 120 -2.85 17.09 12.81
CA CYS A 120 -2.48 16.89 14.20
C CYS A 120 -3.51 16.02 14.94
N GLY A 121 -3.01 15.13 15.82
CA GLY A 121 -3.86 14.28 16.65
C GLY A 121 -4.67 15.05 17.71
N PRO A 122 -5.52 14.35 18.48
CA PRO A 122 -6.31 14.97 19.53
C PRO A 122 -5.43 15.69 20.56
N ASN A 123 -6.00 16.72 21.19
CA ASN A 123 -5.32 17.58 22.18
C ASN A 123 -4.03 18.25 21.67
N SER A 124 -3.89 18.39 20.34
CA SER A 124 -2.78 19.07 19.68
C SER A 124 -3.28 20.32 18.98
N GLN A 125 -2.47 21.38 18.98
CA GLN A 125 -2.65 22.55 18.14
C GLN A 125 -1.81 22.41 16.87
N CYS A 126 -2.37 22.83 15.74
CA CYS A 126 -1.67 22.95 14.47
C CYS A 126 -1.27 24.41 14.24
N ARG A 127 -0.02 24.63 13.81
CA ARG A 127 0.46 25.94 13.33
C ARG A 127 1.19 25.74 12.01
N GLN A 128 0.97 26.64 11.07
CA GLN A 128 1.72 26.66 9.82
C GLN A 128 3.11 27.28 10.05
N VAL A 129 4.17 26.57 9.66
CA VAL A 129 5.55 27.08 9.65
C VAL A 129 6.18 26.64 8.34
N ASN A 130 6.60 27.60 7.50
CA ASN A 130 7.17 27.34 6.17
C ASN A 130 6.29 26.42 5.31
N GLU A 131 5.00 26.74 5.20
CA GLU A 131 4.01 25.97 4.42
C GLU A 131 3.78 24.52 4.91
N GLN A 132 4.30 24.16 6.08
CA GLN A 132 4.12 22.85 6.70
C GLN A 132 3.29 22.95 7.97
N ALA A 133 2.46 21.94 8.22
CA ALA A 133 1.77 21.78 9.49
C ALA A 133 2.75 21.34 10.57
N VAL A 134 2.93 22.18 11.59
CA VAL A 134 3.71 21.85 12.79
C VAL A 134 2.73 21.66 13.95
N CYS A 135 2.76 20.48 14.55
CA CYS A 135 1.92 20.13 15.68
C CYS A 135 2.63 20.35 17.01
N SER A 136 1.91 20.83 18.02
CA SER A 136 2.35 20.80 19.41
C SER A 136 1.17 20.44 20.33
N CYS A 137 1.42 19.90 21.52
CA CYS A 137 0.34 19.67 22.48
C CYS A 137 -0.28 21.00 22.92
N LEU A 138 -1.59 20.99 23.19
CA LEU A 138 -2.27 22.11 23.84
C LEU A 138 -1.69 22.34 25.25
N PRO A 139 -1.85 23.55 25.82
CA PRO A 139 -1.47 23.80 27.21
C PRO A 139 -2.08 22.75 28.14
N THR A 140 -1.32 22.31 29.14
CA THR A 140 -1.63 21.24 30.13
C THR A 140 -1.60 19.79 29.62
N PHE A 141 -1.49 19.56 28.31
CA PHE A 141 -1.26 18.22 27.75
C PHE A 141 0.24 17.93 27.62
N ILE A 142 0.60 16.68 27.88
CA ILE A 142 1.97 16.18 27.87
C ILE A 142 2.20 15.18 26.74
N GLY A 143 3.46 15.02 26.34
CA GLY A 143 3.90 14.11 25.28
C GLY A 143 4.21 14.85 23.98
N SER A 144 4.12 14.11 22.87
CA SER A 144 4.37 14.62 21.51
C SER A 144 3.20 14.26 20.60
N PRO A 145 2.74 15.18 19.73
CA PRO A 145 1.71 14.88 18.74
C PRO A 145 2.09 13.67 17.86
N PRO A 146 1.11 12.86 17.41
CA PRO A 146 -0.33 12.98 17.67
C PRO A 146 -0.78 12.45 19.05
N GLY A 147 0.14 11.92 19.87
CA GLY A 147 -0.13 11.26 21.15
C GLY A 147 -0.17 12.18 22.37
N CYS A 148 -0.73 13.39 22.23
CA CYS A 148 -0.88 14.30 23.36
C CYS A 148 -1.94 13.80 24.33
N ARG A 149 -1.56 13.63 25.61
CA ARG A 149 -2.41 13.10 26.67
C ARG A 149 -2.41 14.01 27.89
N PRO A 150 -3.46 14.00 28.73
CA PRO A 150 -3.45 14.74 29.99
C PRO A 150 -2.41 14.19 30.96
N GLU A 151 -2.19 14.90 32.08
CA GLU A 151 -1.30 14.43 33.16
C GLU A 151 -1.74 13.06 33.71
N CYS A 152 -3.04 12.84 33.80
CA CYS A 152 -3.63 11.56 34.20
C CYS A 152 -5.00 11.35 33.54
N VAL A 153 -5.38 10.09 33.33
CA VAL A 153 -6.78 9.70 33.09
C VAL A 153 -7.32 8.79 34.20
N VAL A 154 -6.42 8.14 34.95
CA VAL A 154 -6.76 7.37 36.15
C VAL A 154 -5.86 7.77 37.33
N SER A 155 -6.38 7.70 38.55
CA SER A 155 -5.64 8.09 39.76
C SER A 155 -4.36 7.28 40.00
N SER A 156 -4.25 6.07 39.45
CA SER A 156 -3.04 5.26 39.52
C SER A 156 -1.87 5.80 38.69
N GLU A 157 -2.11 6.78 37.81
CA GLU A 157 -1.05 7.51 37.09
C GLU A 157 -0.47 8.66 37.93
N CYS A 158 -1.13 9.02 39.03
CA CYS A 158 -0.67 10.06 39.94
C CYS A 158 0.26 9.51 41.03
N PRO A 159 1.10 10.36 41.65
CA PRO A 159 1.86 10.01 42.83
C PRO A 159 0.97 9.51 43.98
N LEU A 160 1.55 8.74 44.91
CA LEU A 160 0.90 8.11 46.06
C LEU A 160 0.14 9.04 47.02
N ASN A 161 0.14 10.36 46.87
CA ASN A 161 -0.67 11.25 47.72
C ASN A 161 -1.64 12.11 46.89
N ARG A 162 -1.90 11.70 45.64
CA ARG A 162 -2.72 12.44 44.68
C ARG A 162 -3.69 11.51 43.98
N ALA A 163 -4.77 12.09 43.50
CA ALA A 163 -5.73 11.42 42.63
C ALA A 163 -5.90 12.20 41.33
N CYS A 164 -6.43 11.54 40.31
CA CYS A 164 -6.74 12.20 39.07
C CYS A 164 -8.05 12.98 39.21
N VAL A 165 -7.96 14.31 39.25
CA VAL A 165 -9.10 15.21 39.37
C VAL A 165 -9.04 16.17 38.19
N ASN A 166 -10.07 16.16 37.33
CA ASN A 166 -10.13 16.96 36.12
C ASN A 166 -8.86 16.86 35.26
N GLN A 167 -8.40 15.63 34.99
CA GLN A 167 -7.24 15.33 34.15
C GLN A 167 -5.89 15.83 34.70
N LYS A 168 -5.86 16.22 35.98
CA LYS A 168 -4.67 16.72 36.69
C LYS A 168 -4.47 15.94 37.99
N CYS A 169 -3.21 15.71 38.37
CA CYS A 169 -2.91 15.07 39.65
C CYS A 169 -2.99 16.08 40.78
N ALA A 170 -4.08 16.01 41.55
CA ALA A 170 -4.39 16.92 42.65
C ALA A 170 -4.57 16.18 43.98
N ASP A 171 -4.55 16.92 45.08
CA ASP A 171 -4.91 16.40 46.41
C ASP A 171 -6.40 16.04 46.43
N PRO A 172 -6.78 14.78 46.73
CA PRO A 172 -8.18 14.36 46.81
C PRO A 172 -8.87 14.71 48.14
N CYS A 173 -8.17 15.26 49.13
CA CYS A 173 -8.71 15.54 50.46
C CYS A 173 -9.68 16.72 50.58
N PRO A 174 -9.55 17.83 49.84
CA PRO A 174 -10.44 18.98 49.98
C PRO A 174 -11.92 18.61 49.76
N GLY A 175 -12.75 18.82 50.79
CA GLY A 175 -14.21 18.60 50.72
C GLY A 175 -14.68 17.15 50.94
N THR A 176 -13.77 16.21 51.23
CA THR A 176 -14.12 14.78 51.36
C THR A 176 -14.53 14.39 52.78
N CYS A 177 -13.93 15.01 53.81
CA CYS A 177 -14.19 14.70 55.22
C CYS A 177 -15.08 15.76 55.89
N GLY A 178 -15.81 15.38 56.94
CA GLY A 178 -16.64 16.28 57.74
C GLY A 178 -15.87 17.32 58.54
N ILE A 179 -16.58 18.30 59.10
CA ILE A 179 -16.01 19.35 59.95
C ILE A 179 -15.26 18.70 61.13
N ASN A 180 -14.03 19.14 61.40
CA ASN A 180 -13.10 18.61 62.42
C ASN A 180 -12.53 17.20 62.16
N ALA A 181 -12.60 16.70 60.92
CA ALA A 181 -11.90 15.48 60.51
C ALA A 181 -10.68 15.80 59.64
N ARG A 182 -9.52 15.22 59.98
CA ARG A 182 -8.30 15.26 59.15
C ARG A 182 -8.39 14.19 58.08
N CYS A 183 -8.21 14.59 56.83
CA CYS A 183 -8.12 13.67 55.71
C CYS A 183 -6.67 13.21 55.51
N GLU A 184 -6.46 11.90 55.39
CA GLU A 184 -5.19 11.30 55.00
C GLU A 184 -5.39 10.44 53.74
N PRO A 185 -4.69 10.75 52.63
CA PRO A 185 -4.71 9.93 51.44
C PRO A 185 -3.84 8.68 51.65
N HIS A 186 -4.45 7.51 51.54
CA HIS A 186 -3.80 6.20 51.57
C HIS A 186 -3.94 5.51 50.21
N HIS A 187 -3.12 4.47 49.99
CA HIS A 187 -3.22 3.64 48.79
C HIS A 187 -3.27 2.18 49.15
N LEU A 188 -4.22 1.48 48.52
CA LEU A 188 -4.25 0.03 48.53
C LEU A 188 -3.59 -0.49 47.25
N ARG A 189 -2.62 -1.38 47.40
CA ARG A 189 -2.04 -2.12 46.28
C ARG A 189 -2.86 -3.37 46.02
N LEU A 190 -3.60 -3.39 44.92
CA LEU A 190 -4.29 -4.59 44.42
C LEU A 190 -3.88 -4.81 42.97
N HIS A 191 -3.42 -6.03 42.64
CA HIS A 191 -3.09 -6.42 41.25
C HIS A 191 -2.22 -5.41 40.47
N ARG A 192 -1.21 -4.81 41.14
CA ARG A 192 -0.34 -3.73 40.60
C ARG A 192 -1.05 -2.41 40.25
N GLN A 193 -2.33 -2.24 40.55
CA GLN A 193 -3.04 -0.97 40.48
C GLN A 193 -3.01 -0.28 41.86
N TYR A 194 -2.75 1.04 41.87
CA TYR A 194 -2.89 1.87 43.06
C TYR A 194 -4.32 2.39 43.15
N ILE A 195 -5.06 1.94 44.18
CA ILE A 195 -6.41 2.42 44.46
C ILE A 195 -6.29 3.50 45.54
N PRO A 196 -6.64 4.76 45.23
CA PRO A 196 -6.65 5.82 46.25
C PRO A 196 -7.77 5.56 47.26
N ILE A 197 -7.42 5.50 48.55
CA ILE A 197 -8.35 5.42 49.67
C ILE A 197 -8.22 6.71 50.47
N LEU A 198 -9.33 7.34 50.79
CA LEU A 198 -9.38 8.52 51.65
C LEU A 198 -9.79 8.07 53.05
N VAL A 199 -8.94 8.33 54.04
CA VAL A 199 -9.24 8.03 55.44
C VAL A 199 -9.48 9.33 56.18
N CYS A 200 -10.67 9.45 56.77
CA CYS A 200 -11.02 10.59 57.63
C CYS A 200 -10.79 10.22 59.09
N HIS A 201 -9.84 10.87 59.74
CA HIS A 201 -9.61 10.74 61.18
C HIS A 201 -10.32 11.87 61.91
N LEU A 202 -11.23 11.56 62.83
CA LEU A 202 -11.74 12.57 63.76
C LEU A 202 -10.58 13.06 64.63
N HIS A 203 -10.42 14.38 64.71
CA HIS A 203 -9.49 14.96 65.65
C HIS A 203 -10.09 14.82 67.06
N VAL A 204 -9.78 13.74 67.75
CA VAL A 204 -10.09 13.63 69.19
C VAL A 204 -9.01 14.45 69.90
N GLU A 205 -9.34 15.69 70.23
CA GLU A 205 -8.52 16.45 71.19
C GLU A 205 -8.35 15.61 72.45
N GLN A 206 -7.11 15.31 72.83
CA GLN A 206 -6.74 14.59 74.04
C GLN A 206 -7.01 15.44 75.31
N THR A 207 -8.12 16.18 75.37
CA THR A 207 -8.43 17.10 76.47
C THR A 207 -9.57 16.62 77.38
N LEU A 208 -10.23 15.49 77.08
CA LEU A 208 -11.38 15.00 77.86
C LEU A 208 -11.08 13.89 78.88
N ASN A 209 -9.80 13.48 79.05
CA ASN A 209 -9.43 12.41 79.99
C ASN A 209 -8.66 12.88 81.24
N ALA A 210 -8.31 14.17 81.36
CA ALA A 210 -7.59 14.68 82.53
C ALA A 210 -8.53 15.18 83.64
N GLU A 211 -9.64 15.85 83.31
CA GLU A 211 -10.54 16.43 84.33
C GLU A 211 -11.46 15.38 85.00
N ILE A 212 -11.73 14.25 84.34
CA ILE A 212 -12.56 13.16 84.89
C ILE A 212 -11.76 12.27 85.86
N LEU A 213 -10.43 12.18 85.72
CA LEU A 213 -9.59 11.34 86.56
C LEU A 213 -9.27 11.98 87.94
N GLU A 214 -9.19 13.32 88.02
CA GLU A 214 -9.02 14.02 89.30
C GLU A 214 -10.31 14.12 90.13
N ALA A 215 -11.49 14.12 89.49
CA ALA A 215 -12.78 14.10 90.18
C ALA A 215 -13.07 12.77 90.90
N LEU A 216 -12.46 11.66 90.45
CA LEU A 216 -12.59 10.34 91.08
C LEU A 216 -11.60 10.10 92.24
N HIS A 217 -10.52 10.89 92.37
CA HIS A 217 -9.56 10.75 93.47
C HIS A 217 -9.95 11.51 94.76
N HIS A 218 -10.90 12.46 94.70
CA HIS A 218 -11.42 13.15 95.88
C HIS A 218 -12.74 12.57 96.43
N ALA A 219 -13.29 11.54 95.80
CA ALA A 219 -14.54 10.89 96.22
C ALA A 219 -14.32 9.51 96.89
N LEU A 220 -13.06 9.10 97.13
CA LEU A 220 -12.68 7.83 97.76
C LEU A 220 -11.59 7.98 98.84
N VAL A 221 -11.62 9.10 99.59
CA VAL A 221 -11.16 9.14 100.99
C VAL A 221 -12.38 9.40 101.87
#